data_AF-A0A7Y0EG27-F1
#
_entry.id   AF-A0A7Y0EG27-F1
#
_cell.length_a   1.000
_cell.length_b   1.000
_cell.length_c   1.000
_cell.angle_alpha   90.00
_cell.angle_beta   90.00
_cell.angle_gamma   90.00
#
_symmetry.space_group_name_H-M   'P 1'
#
loop_
_entity.id
_entity.type
_entity.pdbx_description
1 polymer ?
#
loop_
_entity_poly.entity_id
_entity_poly.type
_entity_poly.pdbx_seq_one_letter_code
_entity_poly.pdbx_strand_id
1 'polypeptide(L)'
;MKENLKPQNINIAQLTFSVFETVRKVERGDIQLEAEFQRNFKWLPDKKSKLIESIILDIPIQAIYLSEDNEYRYEIIDGQQRIRTITEFVNNKFKLQNTILFKENKLFKDLEPSIQRKIEDFQLVIFVVKKDNNPNVKFEIFERINTGAVRLNSQELRNCIYRNKGIPFIKELVKEIDYKKLIKDKKVNVNSMQDQELVLRFMAFYYRGVKSYEGNLKKFLNETLDNYDEYRNRETEFKGTFLKTLKSIYNVFGKDAFLIKNKNKKGKLSVALFEILMISFSKYGFEDIKNNRETIKVKLDELLENNESFMESIAGASTTTKVKTYERFKIWDNCMKEILGE
;
A
#
# COMPACT_ATOMS: atom_id res chain seq x y z
N MET A 1 24.53 3.78 5.94
CA MET A 1 24.85 5.15 5.52
C MET A 1 23.57 5.80 5.03
N LYS A 2 23.23 7.00 5.52
CA LYS A 2 22.18 7.80 4.87
C LYS A 2 22.72 8.18 3.49
N GLU A 3 22.16 7.62 2.42
CA GLU A 3 22.42 8.14 1.08
C GLU A 3 22.06 9.62 1.11
N ASN A 4 23.04 10.50 0.88
CA ASN A 4 22.78 11.91 0.67
C ASN A 4 21.89 12.01 -0.58
N LEU A 5 20.61 12.33 -0.38
CA LEU A 5 19.72 12.74 -1.46
C LEU A 5 20.38 13.95 -2.13
N LYS A 6 21.02 13.74 -3.28
CA LYS A 6 21.44 14.84 -4.15
C LYS A 6 20.18 15.67 -4.47
N PRO A 7 20.27 17.00 -4.68
CA PRO A 7 19.15 17.78 -5.17
C PRO A 7 18.61 17.09 -6.42
N GLN A 8 17.47 16.41 -6.27
CA GLN A 8 16.81 15.77 -7.40
C GLN A 8 16.16 16.89 -8.19
N ASN A 9 16.22 16.84 -9.52
CA ASN A 9 15.40 17.70 -10.37
C ASN A 9 13.94 17.28 -10.19
N ILE A 10 13.31 17.84 -9.16
CA ILE A 10 11.91 17.64 -8.84
C ILE A 10 11.10 18.56 -9.75
N ASN A 11 10.28 17.98 -10.62
CA ASN A 11 9.37 18.73 -11.47
C ASN A 11 7.98 18.82 -10.82
N ILE A 12 7.71 19.94 -10.16
CA ILE A 12 6.39 20.26 -9.62
C ILE A 12 5.91 21.55 -10.27
N ALA A 13 4.76 21.49 -10.92
CA ALA A 13 4.09 22.67 -11.45
C ALA A 13 3.13 23.23 -10.40
N GLN A 14 3.16 24.55 -10.20
CA GLN A 14 2.12 25.26 -9.44
C GLN A 14 1.04 25.75 -10.42
N LEU A 15 -0.20 25.34 -10.20
CA LEU A 15 -1.38 25.69 -10.99
C LEU A 15 -2.46 26.25 -10.07
N THR A 16 -3.48 26.84 -10.68
CA THR A 16 -4.72 27.23 -10.01
C THR A 16 -5.90 26.71 -10.80
N PHE A 17 -6.82 26.00 -10.15
CA PHE A 17 -8.11 25.64 -10.73
C PHE A 17 -9.21 26.35 -9.96
N SER A 18 -10.23 26.85 -10.65
CA SER A 18 -11.44 27.27 -9.95
C SER A 18 -12.15 26.05 -9.35
N VAL A 19 -13.03 26.27 -8.37
CA VAL A 19 -13.93 25.22 -7.88
C VAL A 19 -14.75 24.64 -9.04
N PHE A 20 -15.30 25.48 -9.91
CA PHE A 20 -16.04 25.04 -11.08
C PHE A 20 -15.21 24.11 -11.99
N GLU A 21 -13.98 24.51 -12.33
CA GLU A 21 -13.08 23.70 -13.15
C GLU A 21 -12.76 22.37 -12.47
N THR A 22 -12.47 22.41 -11.17
CA THR A 22 -12.12 21.23 -10.37
C THR A 22 -13.28 20.23 -10.34
N VAL A 23 -14.50 20.69 -10.09
CA VAL A 23 -15.71 19.85 -10.10
C VAL A 23 -15.91 19.22 -11.47
N ARG A 24 -15.79 20.00 -12.55
CA ARG A 24 -15.93 19.48 -13.92
C ARG A 24 -14.85 18.44 -14.26
N LYS A 25 -13.60 18.65 -13.85
CA LYS A 25 -12.51 17.67 -14.03
C LYS A 25 -12.77 16.37 -13.25
N VAL A 26 -13.32 16.46 -12.04
CA VAL A 26 -13.73 15.28 -11.27
C VAL A 26 -14.85 14.51 -11.99
N GLU A 27 -15.89 15.21 -12.45
CA GLU A 27 -17.04 14.59 -13.12
C GLU A 27 -16.67 13.91 -14.45
N ARG A 28 -15.67 14.46 -15.16
CA ARG A 28 -15.10 13.85 -16.38
C ARG A 28 -14.17 12.67 -16.10
N GLY A 29 -13.75 12.47 -14.86
CA GLY A 29 -12.72 11.49 -14.50
C GLY A 29 -11.29 11.95 -14.80
N ASP A 30 -11.07 13.24 -15.08
CA ASP A 30 -9.73 13.82 -15.25
C ASP A 30 -9.01 13.94 -13.89
N ILE A 31 -9.76 14.17 -12.80
CA ILE A 31 -9.26 14.06 -11.41
C ILE A 31 -9.94 12.85 -10.75
N GLN A 32 -9.15 11.83 -10.43
CA GLN A 32 -9.66 10.63 -9.78
C GLN A 32 -9.91 10.89 -8.28
N LEU A 33 -11.19 11.05 -7.91
CA LEU A 33 -11.60 11.34 -6.53
C LEU A 33 -11.41 10.12 -5.61
N GLU A 34 -11.75 8.94 -6.10
CA GLU A 34 -11.63 7.67 -5.38
C GLU A 34 -10.37 6.96 -5.85
N ALA A 35 -9.31 7.14 -5.09
CA ALA A 35 -8.13 6.31 -5.19
C ALA A 35 -8.44 4.97 -4.52
N GLU A 36 -8.48 3.88 -5.30
CA GLU A 36 -8.63 2.50 -4.78
C GLU A 36 -7.56 2.14 -3.74
N PHE A 37 -6.48 2.92 -3.68
CA PHE A 37 -5.32 2.71 -2.84
C PHE A 37 -5.33 3.46 -1.50
N GLN A 38 -6.37 4.25 -1.16
CA GLN A 38 -6.43 4.98 0.12
C GLN A 38 -7.49 4.42 1.07
N ARG A 39 -7.19 4.41 2.38
CA ARG A 39 -8.19 4.10 3.42
C ARG A 39 -9.42 5.01 3.32
N ASN A 40 -10.62 4.42 3.41
CA ASN A 40 -11.92 5.10 3.38
C ASN A 40 -12.20 5.95 4.63
N PHE A 41 -11.38 6.96 4.91
CA PHE A 41 -11.67 7.97 5.93
C PHE A 41 -12.58 9.05 5.34
N LYS A 42 -13.65 9.41 6.04
CA LYS A 42 -14.57 10.49 5.61
C LYS A 42 -14.66 11.55 6.69
N TRP A 43 -14.54 12.82 6.29
CA TRP A 43 -14.78 13.93 7.21
C TRP A 43 -16.21 13.93 7.73
N LEU A 44 -16.35 14.24 9.03
CA LEU A 44 -17.65 14.49 9.66
C LEU A 44 -18.32 15.75 9.07
N PRO A 45 -19.66 15.84 9.10
CA PRO A 45 -20.41 16.95 8.52
C PRO A 45 -19.95 18.35 8.94
N ASP A 46 -19.60 18.55 10.22
CA ASP A 46 -19.12 19.84 10.73
C ASP A 46 -17.82 20.30 10.04
N LYS A 47 -16.89 19.36 9.85
CA LYS A 47 -15.61 19.67 9.18
C LYS A 47 -15.81 19.99 7.71
N LYS A 48 -16.77 19.33 7.06
CA LYS A 48 -17.17 19.64 5.68
C LYS A 48 -17.74 21.06 5.59
N SER A 49 -18.65 21.43 6.49
CA SER A 49 -19.30 22.74 6.51
C SER A 49 -18.29 23.87 6.73
N LYS A 50 -17.33 23.69 7.65
CA LYS A 50 -16.24 24.67 7.89
C LYS A 50 -15.36 24.93 6.66
N LEU A 51 -15.12 23.92 5.82
CA LEU A 51 -14.38 24.11 4.58
C LEU A 51 -15.14 25.03 3.62
N ILE A 52 -16.43 24.75 3.41
CA ILE A 52 -17.26 25.56 2.51
C ILE A 52 -17.42 26.98 3.06
N GLU A 53 -17.57 27.13 4.38
CA GLU A 53 -17.60 28.43 5.04
C GLU A 53 -16.31 29.23 4.80
N SER A 54 -15.15 28.57 4.86
CA SER A 54 -13.86 29.21 4.53
C SER A 54 -13.83 29.73 3.10
N ILE A 55 -14.35 28.95 2.14
CA ILE A 55 -14.45 29.35 0.73
C ILE A 55 -15.37 30.57 0.57
N ILE A 56 -16.55 30.57 1.21
CA ILE A 56 -17.48 31.71 1.15
C ILE A 56 -16.87 32.98 1.77
N LEU A 57 -15.99 32.83 2.76
CA LEU A 57 -15.30 33.93 3.44
C LEU A 57 -13.99 34.37 2.78
N ASP A 58 -13.61 33.80 1.63
CA ASP A 58 -12.29 34.01 0.98
C ASP A 58 -11.10 33.69 1.89
N ILE A 59 -11.28 32.80 2.87
CA ILE A 59 -10.21 32.33 3.73
C ILE A 59 -9.35 31.34 2.95
N PRO A 60 -8.02 31.55 2.83
CA PRO A 60 -7.15 30.63 2.14
C PRO A 60 -7.23 29.23 2.75
N ILE A 61 -7.51 28.24 1.90
CA ILE A 61 -7.45 26.83 2.29
C ILE A 61 -6.08 26.25 1.92
N GLN A 62 -5.69 25.17 2.58
CA GLN A 62 -4.45 24.47 2.24
C GLN A 62 -4.44 24.06 0.76
N ALA A 63 -3.25 24.05 0.14
CA ALA A 63 -3.07 23.66 -1.25
C ALA A 63 -3.40 22.17 -1.49
N ILE A 64 -3.89 21.86 -2.68
CA ILE A 64 -4.13 20.49 -3.15
C ILE A 64 -2.87 19.98 -3.83
N TYR A 65 -2.54 18.70 -3.63
CA TYR A 65 -1.41 18.07 -4.30
C TYR A 65 -1.89 16.93 -5.18
N LEU A 66 -1.53 17.00 -6.46
CA LEU A 66 -1.92 16.02 -7.48
C LEU A 66 -0.67 15.37 -8.09
N SER A 67 -0.81 14.13 -8.54
CA SER A 67 0.16 13.46 -9.41
C SER A 67 -0.42 13.37 -10.81
N GLU A 68 0.35 13.80 -11.80
CA GLU A 68 0.01 13.62 -13.21
C GLU A 68 0.44 12.24 -13.70
N ASP A 69 -0.36 11.63 -14.56
CA ASP A 69 -0.08 10.34 -15.16
C ASP A 69 0.21 10.41 -16.66
N ASN A 70 0.48 9.25 -17.27
CA ASN A 70 0.90 9.19 -18.67
C ASN A 70 -0.19 9.70 -19.64
N GLU A 71 -1.46 9.65 -19.24
CA GLU A 71 -2.62 10.12 -19.99
C GLU A 71 -3.03 11.55 -19.59
N TYR A 72 -2.19 12.26 -18.82
CA TYR A 72 -2.46 13.61 -18.30
C TYR A 72 -3.67 13.70 -17.37
N ARG A 73 -4.09 12.58 -16.77
CA ARG A 73 -5.04 12.56 -15.67
C ARG A 73 -4.34 12.81 -14.35
N TYR A 74 -5.11 13.24 -13.36
CA TYR A 74 -4.64 13.59 -12.04
C TYR A 74 -5.12 12.61 -10.98
N GLU A 75 -4.20 12.18 -10.13
CA GLU A 75 -4.51 11.47 -8.88
C GLU A 75 -4.20 12.35 -7.68
N ILE A 76 -5.07 12.28 -6.66
CA ILE A 76 -4.95 13.11 -5.48
C ILE A 76 -3.92 12.49 -4.52
N ILE A 77 -2.82 13.21 -4.28
CA ILE A 77 -1.80 12.87 -3.27
C ILE A 77 -2.27 13.36 -1.90
N ASP A 78 -2.71 14.61 -1.84
CA ASP A 78 -3.27 15.24 -0.65
C ASP A 78 -4.40 16.21 -1.05
N GLY A 79 -5.40 16.33 -0.19
CA GLY A 79 -6.58 17.17 -0.44
C GLY A 79 -7.82 16.42 -0.92
N GLN A 80 -7.84 15.08 -0.87
CA GLN A 80 -8.97 14.26 -1.30
C GLN A 80 -10.27 14.67 -0.61
N GLN A 81 -10.25 14.85 0.71
CA GLN A 81 -11.44 15.27 1.47
C GLN A 81 -11.89 16.69 1.14
N ARG A 82 -10.96 17.58 0.75
CA ARG A 82 -11.28 18.95 0.33
C ARG A 82 -12.01 18.93 -1.01
N ILE A 83 -11.42 18.30 -2.03
CA ILE A 83 -12.06 18.15 -3.34
C ILE A 83 -13.40 17.44 -3.20
N ARG A 84 -13.46 16.31 -2.49
CA ARG A 84 -14.72 15.56 -2.27
C ARG A 84 -15.79 16.44 -1.63
N THR A 85 -15.44 17.19 -0.58
CA THR A 85 -16.40 18.06 0.10
C THR A 85 -16.92 19.14 -0.83
N ILE A 86 -16.04 19.80 -1.58
CA ILE A 86 -16.41 20.84 -2.55
C ILE A 86 -17.34 20.26 -3.62
N THR A 87 -16.95 19.13 -4.25
CA THR A 87 -17.74 18.45 -5.27
C THR A 87 -19.10 17.99 -4.75
N GLU A 88 -19.14 17.39 -3.56
CA GLU A 88 -20.40 16.96 -2.93
C GLU A 88 -21.32 18.15 -2.62
N PHE A 89 -20.77 19.28 -2.17
CA PHE A 89 -21.56 20.46 -1.84
C PHE A 89 -22.18 21.11 -3.08
N VAL A 90 -21.36 21.39 -4.10
CA VAL A 90 -21.81 21.97 -5.38
C VAL A 90 -22.87 21.09 -6.03
N ASN A 91 -22.73 19.76 -5.92
CA ASN A 91 -23.72 18.79 -6.39
C ASN A 91 -24.88 18.52 -5.42
N ASN A 92 -25.10 19.40 -4.44
CA ASN A 92 -26.23 19.37 -3.51
C ASN A 92 -26.36 18.06 -2.70
N LYS A 93 -25.24 17.39 -2.40
CA LYS A 93 -25.24 16.09 -1.69
C LYS A 93 -25.29 16.23 -0.16
N PHE A 94 -25.01 17.40 0.39
CA PHE A 94 -25.19 17.69 1.81
C PHE A 94 -25.50 19.18 2.04
N LYS A 95 -26.10 19.47 3.19
CA LYS A 95 -26.39 20.84 3.64
C LYS A 95 -25.27 21.34 4.55
N LEU A 96 -24.97 22.63 4.47
CA LEU A 96 -24.14 23.30 5.48
C LEU A 96 -24.80 23.16 6.85
N GLN A 97 -24.00 22.85 7.87
CA GLN A 97 -24.43 22.70 9.26
C GLN A 97 -23.53 23.52 10.17
N ASN A 98 -24.10 24.08 11.24
CA ASN A 98 -23.35 24.76 12.30
C ASN A 98 -22.43 25.89 11.77
N THR A 99 -22.86 26.60 10.72
CA THR A 99 -22.12 27.75 10.15
C THR A 99 -22.40 29.03 10.91
N ILE A 100 -21.44 29.94 10.96
CA ILE A 100 -21.64 31.31 11.45
C ILE A 100 -22.36 32.20 10.41
N LEU A 101 -22.34 31.79 9.14
CA LEU A 101 -22.89 32.56 8.02
C LEU A 101 -24.41 32.49 7.91
N PHE A 102 -24.99 31.33 8.23
CA PHE A 102 -26.41 31.05 8.04
C PHE A 102 -27.03 30.47 9.31
N LYS A 103 -28.22 30.97 9.68
CA LYS A 103 -29.01 30.42 10.78
C LYS A 103 -29.62 29.05 10.45
N GLU A 104 -29.86 28.80 9.16
CA GLU A 104 -30.46 27.56 8.65
C GLU A 104 -29.48 26.78 7.79
N ASN A 105 -29.68 25.46 7.74
CA ASN A 105 -28.87 24.56 6.93
C ASN A 105 -29.25 24.68 5.45
N LYS A 106 -28.30 25.11 4.60
CA LYS A 106 -28.51 25.35 3.17
C LYS A 106 -27.77 24.35 2.27
N LEU A 107 -28.40 23.91 1.18
CA LEU A 107 -27.72 23.29 0.03
C LEU A 107 -27.08 24.39 -0.83
N PHE A 108 -26.19 24.00 -1.76
CA PHE A 108 -25.61 24.95 -2.72
C PHE A 108 -26.68 25.71 -3.52
N LYS A 109 -27.71 25.00 -4.01
CA LYS A 109 -28.84 25.59 -4.75
C LYS A 109 -29.70 26.55 -3.92
N ASP A 110 -29.63 26.48 -2.59
CA ASP A 110 -30.42 27.33 -1.67
C ASP A 110 -29.66 28.62 -1.30
N LEU A 111 -28.43 28.80 -1.80
CA LEU A 111 -27.62 29.99 -1.61
C LEU A 111 -28.01 31.09 -2.60
N GLU A 112 -27.78 32.36 -2.22
CA GLU A 112 -27.93 33.48 -3.14
C GLU A 112 -27.03 33.31 -4.37
N PRO A 113 -27.46 33.71 -5.59
CA PRO A 113 -26.67 33.54 -6.80
C PRO A 113 -25.27 34.17 -6.73
N SER A 114 -25.10 35.24 -5.95
CA SER A 114 -23.79 35.86 -5.71
C SER A 114 -22.85 34.97 -4.91
N ILE A 115 -23.36 34.24 -3.91
CA ILE A 115 -22.58 33.29 -3.10
C ILE A 115 -22.26 32.04 -3.91
N GLN A 116 -23.18 31.56 -4.74
CA GLN A 116 -22.94 30.43 -5.65
C GLN A 116 -21.75 30.73 -6.58
N ARG A 117 -21.78 31.88 -7.26
CA ARG A 117 -20.66 32.35 -8.12
C ARG A 117 -19.37 32.47 -7.33
N LYS A 118 -19.42 33.06 -6.13
CA LYS A 118 -18.24 33.19 -5.26
C LYS A 118 -17.59 31.84 -4.95
N ILE A 119 -18.39 30.82 -4.66
CA ILE A 119 -17.89 29.46 -4.41
C ILE A 119 -17.30 28.87 -5.69
N GLU A 120 -17.99 28.97 -6.83
CA GLU A 120 -17.55 28.42 -8.12
C GLU A 120 -16.26 29.05 -8.64
N ASP A 121 -16.09 30.36 -8.45
CA ASP A 121 -14.94 31.15 -8.90
C ASP A 121 -13.75 31.09 -7.94
N PHE A 122 -13.93 30.55 -6.73
CA PHE A 122 -12.85 30.42 -5.75
C PHE A 122 -11.68 29.62 -6.32
N GLN A 123 -10.47 30.18 -6.24
CA GLN A 123 -9.26 29.59 -6.82
C GLN A 123 -8.56 28.65 -5.84
N LEU A 124 -8.46 27.38 -6.22
CA LEU A 124 -7.71 26.37 -5.49
C LEU A 124 -6.25 26.42 -5.92
N VAL A 125 -5.33 26.55 -4.95
CA VAL A 125 -3.89 26.41 -5.20
C VAL A 125 -3.55 24.93 -5.35
N ILE A 126 -2.95 24.55 -6.46
CA ILE A 126 -2.66 23.15 -6.80
C ILE A 126 -1.18 22.99 -7.14
N PHE A 127 -0.55 22.00 -6.53
CA PHE A 127 0.77 21.53 -6.91
C PHE A 127 0.66 20.19 -7.62
N VAL A 128 1.17 20.13 -8.85
CA VAL A 128 1.15 18.92 -9.69
C VAL A 128 2.55 18.34 -9.77
N VAL A 129 2.72 17.15 -9.18
CA VAL A 129 3.92 16.33 -9.39
C VAL A 129 3.84 15.75 -10.80
N LYS A 130 4.72 16.22 -11.67
CA LYS A 130 4.69 15.87 -13.10
C LYS A 130 5.12 14.42 -13.36
N LYS A 131 4.62 13.85 -14.46
CA LYS A 131 4.78 12.43 -14.77
C LYS A 131 6.24 12.01 -15.02
N ASP A 132 7.08 12.95 -15.42
CA ASP A 132 8.51 12.81 -15.74
C ASP A 132 9.42 12.62 -14.51
N ASN A 133 8.92 12.89 -13.30
CA ASN A 133 9.66 12.55 -12.09
C ASN A 133 9.88 11.03 -11.99
N ASN A 134 11.08 10.60 -11.61
CA ASN A 134 11.38 9.20 -11.33
C ASN A 134 10.47 8.66 -10.18
N PRO A 135 10.02 7.40 -10.22
CA PRO A 135 9.18 6.80 -9.18
C PRO A 135 9.69 6.97 -7.74
N ASN A 136 10.99 6.87 -7.50
CA ASN A 136 11.58 7.07 -6.17
C ASN A 136 11.45 8.52 -5.69
N VAL A 137 11.61 9.49 -6.61
CA VAL A 137 11.40 10.93 -6.36
C VAL A 137 9.93 11.15 -5.99
N LYS A 138 8.99 10.60 -6.78
CA LYS A 138 7.54 10.68 -6.49
C LYS A 138 7.22 10.11 -5.12
N PHE A 139 7.81 8.97 -4.76
CA PHE A 139 7.59 8.35 -3.45
C PHE A 139 8.04 9.25 -2.30
N GLU A 140 9.25 9.83 -2.38
CA GLU A 140 9.77 10.76 -1.38
C GLU A 140 8.92 12.04 -1.28
N ILE A 141 8.50 12.59 -2.43
CA ILE A 141 7.62 13.75 -2.49
C ILE A 141 6.29 13.43 -1.79
N PHE A 142 5.68 12.28 -2.10
CA PHE A 142 4.39 11.92 -1.52
C PHE A 142 4.53 11.69 -0.01
N GLU A 143 5.59 11.03 0.46
CA GLU A 143 5.83 10.83 1.90
C GLU A 143 6.01 12.14 2.67
N ARG A 144 6.56 13.18 2.04
CA ARG A 144 6.77 14.50 2.63
C ARG A 144 5.55 15.39 2.57
N ILE A 145 4.77 15.32 1.49
CA ILE A 145 3.54 16.11 1.31
C ILE A 145 2.42 15.57 2.17
N ASN A 146 2.37 14.26 2.39
CA ASN A 146 1.32 13.57 3.12
C ASN A 146 1.37 13.84 4.64
N THR A 147 1.10 15.09 4.96
CA THR A 147 1.08 15.74 6.28
C THR A 147 -0.36 15.94 6.77
N GLY A 148 -1.35 15.54 5.97
CA GLY A 148 -2.76 15.54 6.35
C GLY A 148 -3.08 14.53 7.46
N ALA A 149 -4.33 14.55 7.94
CA ALA A 149 -4.77 13.75 9.11
C ALA A 149 -4.66 12.22 8.95
N VAL A 150 -4.52 11.71 7.71
CA VAL A 150 -4.34 10.28 7.43
C VAL A 150 -3.20 10.09 6.43
N ARG A 151 -2.01 9.77 6.96
CA ARG A 151 -0.82 9.49 6.16
C ARG A 151 -0.96 8.17 5.40
N LEU A 152 -0.65 8.17 4.10
CA LEU A 152 -0.53 6.93 3.32
C LEU A 152 0.70 6.16 3.79
N ASN A 153 0.53 4.85 3.95
CA ASN A 153 1.63 3.94 4.21
C ASN A 153 2.38 3.60 2.91
N SER A 154 3.53 2.94 3.04
CA SER A 154 4.40 2.65 1.90
C SER A 154 3.72 1.81 0.81
N GLN A 155 2.84 0.87 1.16
CA GLN A 155 2.14 0.05 0.18
C GLN A 155 1.01 0.82 -0.52
N GLU A 156 0.30 1.70 0.20
CA GLU A 156 -0.68 2.62 -0.40
C GLU A 156 0.00 3.54 -1.44
N LEU A 157 1.21 4.05 -1.12
CA LEU A 157 2.02 4.84 -2.06
C LEU A 157 2.47 4.03 -3.28
N ARG A 158 2.90 2.77 -3.08
CA ARG A 158 3.24 1.88 -4.21
C ARG A 158 2.05 1.66 -5.12
N ASN A 159 0.87 1.45 -4.57
CA ASN A 159 -0.34 1.23 -5.35
C ASN A 159 -0.70 2.43 -6.24
N CYS A 160 -0.38 3.65 -5.83
CA CYS A 160 -0.53 4.86 -6.64
C CYS A 160 0.53 4.94 -7.74
N ILE A 161 1.80 4.89 -7.34
CA ILE A 161 2.94 5.13 -8.24
C ILE A 161 3.09 4.02 -9.29
N TYR A 162 2.81 2.78 -8.91
CA TYR A 162 3.02 1.58 -9.74
C TYR A 162 1.71 0.96 -10.25
N ARG A 163 0.61 1.73 -10.29
CA ARG A 163 -0.73 1.25 -10.69
C ARG A 163 -0.79 0.55 -12.05
N ASN A 164 0.08 0.93 -13.00
CA ASN A 164 0.14 0.37 -14.35
C ASN A 164 1.24 -0.72 -14.49
N LYS A 165 1.93 -1.07 -13.40
CA LYS A 165 2.98 -2.08 -13.35
C LYS A 165 2.49 -3.35 -12.66
N GLY A 166 3.16 -3.82 -11.60
CA GLY A 166 2.82 -5.08 -10.92
C GLY A 166 1.62 -5.02 -9.97
N ILE A 167 1.09 -3.84 -9.69
CA ILE A 167 -0.02 -3.67 -8.73
C ILE A 167 -1.30 -4.40 -9.16
N PRO A 168 -1.76 -4.35 -10.43
CA PRO A 168 -2.92 -5.12 -10.89
C PRO A 168 -2.75 -6.63 -10.67
N PHE A 169 -1.57 -7.17 -11.00
CA PHE A 169 -1.28 -8.60 -10.81
C PHE A 169 -1.22 -8.97 -9.31
N ILE A 170 -0.61 -8.14 -8.47
CA ILE A 170 -0.63 -8.35 -7.01
C ILE A 170 -2.06 -8.34 -6.48
N LYS A 171 -2.91 -7.41 -6.95
CA LYS A 171 -4.34 -7.34 -6.60
C LYS A 171 -5.12 -8.57 -7.07
N GLU A 172 -4.71 -9.22 -8.15
CA GLU A 172 -5.27 -10.50 -8.59
C GLU A 172 -4.89 -11.62 -7.61
N LEU A 173 -3.61 -11.76 -7.28
CA LEU A 173 -3.10 -12.82 -6.40
C LEU A 173 -3.68 -12.77 -4.99
N VAL A 174 -3.90 -11.57 -4.43
CA VAL A 174 -4.54 -11.45 -3.10
C VAL A 174 -6.01 -11.90 -3.10
N LYS A 175 -6.66 -12.01 -4.27
CA LYS A 175 -8.04 -12.50 -4.36
C LYS A 175 -8.15 -14.01 -4.28
N GLU A 176 -7.05 -14.73 -4.50
CA GLU A 176 -6.97 -16.19 -4.50
C GLU A 176 -7.45 -16.78 -3.17
N ILE A 177 -8.28 -17.83 -3.27
CA ILE A 177 -8.98 -18.40 -2.11
C ILE A 177 -8.00 -19.03 -1.11
N ASP A 178 -6.97 -19.70 -1.62
CA ASP A 178 -5.95 -20.36 -0.79
C ASP A 178 -5.10 -19.33 -0.04
N TYR A 179 -4.79 -18.20 -0.68
CA TYR A 179 -4.08 -17.11 -0.04
C TYR A 179 -4.91 -16.52 1.11
N LYS A 180 -6.15 -16.14 0.82
CA LYS A 180 -7.08 -15.60 1.83
C LYS A 180 -7.25 -16.55 3.01
N LYS A 181 -7.39 -17.85 2.74
CA LYS A 181 -7.51 -18.89 3.77
C LYS A 181 -6.28 -18.94 4.67
N LEU A 182 -5.08 -18.80 4.11
CA LEU A 182 -3.83 -18.84 4.85
C LEU A 182 -3.54 -17.56 5.66
N ILE A 183 -4.10 -16.40 5.31
CA ILE A 183 -3.90 -15.17 6.10
C ILE A 183 -5.07 -14.85 7.05
N LYS A 184 -6.21 -15.53 6.88
CA LYS A 184 -7.44 -15.32 7.67
C LYS A 184 -7.19 -15.48 9.17
N ASP A 185 -7.80 -14.58 9.96
CA ASP A 185 -7.75 -14.55 11.43
C ASP A 185 -6.35 -14.29 12.04
N LYS A 186 -5.36 -13.85 11.23
CA LYS A 186 -3.97 -13.60 11.66
C LYS A 186 -3.62 -12.13 11.87
N LYS A 187 -4.64 -11.28 12.06
CA LYS A 187 -4.52 -9.81 12.26
C LYS A 187 -3.75 -9.10 11.14
N VAL A 188 -3.90 -9.58 9.90
CA VAL A 188 -3.39 -8.87 8.71
C VAL A 188 -4.27 -7.65 8.45
N ASN A 189 -3.65 -6.47 8.38
CA ASN A 189 -4.37 -5.23 8.16
C ASN A 189 -4.57 -4.98 6.66
N VAL A 190 -5.71 -5.46 6.14
CA VAL A 190 -6.11 -5.27 4.73
C VAL A 190 -6.37 -3.79 4.42
N ASN A 191 -6.85 -3.00 5.40
CA ASN A 191 -7.06 -1.58 5.22
C ASN A 191 -5.74 -0.83 4.96
N SER A 192 -4.62 -1.30 5.53
CA SER A 192 -3.28 -0.78 5.22
C SER A 192 -2.58 -1.55 4.10
N MET A 193 -3.29 -2.41 3.37
CA MET A 193 -2.77 -3.20 2.25
C MET A 193 -1.61 -4.13 2.62
N GLN A 194 -1.58 -4.58 3.88
CA GLN A 194 -0.53 -5.48 4.36
C GLN A 194 -0.54 -6.82 3.60
N ASP A 195 -1.72 -7.29 3.21
CA ASP A 195 -1.92 -8.48 2.38
C ASP A 195 -1.27 -8.35 0.99
N GLN A 196 -1.32 -7.16 0.38
CA GLN A 196 -0.65 -6.89 -0.89
C GLN A 196 0.86 -6.78 -0.72
N GLU A 197 1.34 -6.17 0.38
CA GLU A 197 2.78 -6.11 0.66
C GLU A 197 3.38 -7.51 0.87
N LEU A 198 2.67 -8.44 1.49
CA LEU A 198 3.12 -9.84 1.63
C LEU A 198 3.35 -10.49 0.26
N VAL A 199 2.40 -10.37 -0.66
CA VAL A 199 2.56 -10.89 -2.04
C VAL A 199 3.74 -10.20 -2.74
N LEU A 200 3.88 -8.88 -2.60
CA LEU A 200 5.00 -8.13 -3.19
C LEU A 200 6.35 -8.57 -2.62
N ARG A 201 6.43 -8.88 -1.32
CA ARG A 201 7.66 -9.41 -0.70
C ARG A 201 8.02 -10.77 -1.28
N PHE A 202 7.04 -11.68 -1.42
CA PHE A 202 7.27 -12.96 -2.08
C PHE A 202 7.78 -12.77 -3.51
N MET A 203 7.11 -11.90 -4.29
CA MET A 203 7.52 -11.56 -5.65
C MET A 203 8.96 -11.03 -5.72
N ALA A 204 9.31 -10.10 -4.84
CA ALA A 204 10.64 -9.49 -4.79
C ALA A 204 11.73 -10.53 -4.47
N PHE A 205 11.53 -11.36 -3.45
CA PHE A 205 12.50 -12.40 -3.10
C PHE A 205 12.56 -13.53 -4.15
N TYR A 206 11.44 -13.84 -4.82
CA TYR A 206 11.39 -14.86 -5.86
C TYR A 206 12.21 -14.44 -7.08
N TYR A 207 11.98 -13.22 -7.60
CA TYR A 207 12.67 -12.77 -8.81
C TYR A 207 14.10 -12.29 -8.56
N ARG A 208 14.36 -11.67 -7.41
CA ARG A 208 15.67 -11.03 -7.14
C ARG A 208 16.56 -11.82 -6.19
N GLY A 209 16.01 -12.80 -5.49
CA GLY A 209 16.73 -13.62 -4.52
C GLY A 209 17.11 -12.88 -3.23
N VAL A 210 17.36 -13.63 -2.16
CA VAL A 210 17.78 -13.08 -0.86
C VAL A 210 19.13 -12.36 -0.91
N LYS A 211 20.03 -12.77 -1.82
CA LYS A 211 21.38 -12.19 -1.94
C LYS A 211 21.38 -10.73 -2.39
N SER A 212 20.36 -10.31 -3.14
CA SER A 212 20.21 -8.92 -3.59
C SER A 212 19.59 -8.01 -2.52
N TYR A 213 19.19 -8.55 -1.36
CA TYR A 213 18.64 -7.77 -0.28
C TYR A 213 19.72 -7.05 0.53
N GLU A 214 19.68 -5.71 0.54
CA GLU A 214 20.68 -4.88 1.22
C GLU A 214 20.23 -4.34 2.58
N GLY A 215 19.06 -4.77 3.08
CA GLY A 215 18.53 -4.30 4.37
C GLY A 215 17.62 -3.08 4.28
N ASN A 216 17.37 -2.57 3.07
CA ASN A 216 16.37 -1.53 2.80
C ASN A 216 15.17 -2.13 2.07
N LEU A 217 14.19 -2.59 2.83
CA LEU A 217 12.96 -3.18 2.30
C LEU A 217 12.20 -2.24 1.37
N LYS A 218 12.09 -0.95 1.72
CA LYS A 218 11.36 0.02 0.89
C LYS A 218 11.98 0.08 -0.51
N LYS A 219 13.30 0.26 -0.59
CA LYS A 219 14.07 0.27 -1.84
C LYS A 219 13.93 -1.04 -2.61
N PHE A 220 14.09 -2.17 -1.92
CA PHE A 220 13.98 -3.50 -2.52
C PHE A 220 12.62 -3.77 -3.19
N LEU A 221 11.52 -3.44 -2.51
CA LEU A 221 10.18 -3.63 -3.06
C LEU A 221 9.85 -2.62 -4.17
N ASN A 222 10.31 -1.37 -4.04
CA ASN A 222 10.12 -0.35 -5.07
C ASN A 222 10.85 -0.71 -6.37
N GLU A 223 12.13 -1.06 -6.27
CA GLU A 223 12.93 -1.46 -7.43
C GLU A 223 12.39 -2.76 -8.09
N THR A 224 11.76 -3.65 -7.32
CA THR A 224 11.05 -4.81 -7.89
C THR A 224 9.90 -4.37 -8.79
N LEU A 225 9.15 -3.34 -8.38
CA LEU A 225 8.07 -2.77 -9.20
C LEU A 225 8.63 -1.90 -10.33
N ASP A 226 9.77 -1.23 -10.15
CA ASP A 226 10.44 -0.50 -11.22
C ASP A 226 10.80 -1.43 -12.38
N ASN A 227 11.38 -2.60 -12.08
CA ASN A 227 11.81 -3.60 -13.06
C ASN A 227 10.70 -4.59 -13.44
N TYR A 228 9.43 -4.30 -13.10
CA TYR A 228 8.32 -5.24 -13.29
C TYR A 228 8.13 -5.70 -14.74
N ASP A 229 8.48 -4.86 -15.73
CA ASP A 229 8.32 -5.20 -17.14
C ASP A 229 9.24 -6.38 -17.55
N GLU A 230 10.34 -6.63 -16.83
CA GLU A 230 11.17 -7.84 -16.98
C GLU A 230 10.46 -9.13 -16.50
N TYR A 231 9.43 -8.97 -15.66
CA TYR A 231 8.71 -10.08 -15.02
C TYR A 231 7.33 -10.31 -15.63
N ARG A 232 6.78 -9.32 -16.35
CA ARG A 232 5.42 -9.31 -16.90
C ARG A 232 5.08 -10.55 -17.74
N ASN A 233 6.02 -11.03 -18.56
CA ASN A 233 5.80 -12.23 -19.38
C ASN A 233 5.81 -13.55 -18.58
N ARG A 234 6.15 -13.51 -17.28
CA ARG A 234 6.20 -14.67 -16.37
C ARG A 234 5.09 -14.68 -15.33
N GLU A 235 4.06 -13.83 -15.48
CA GLU A 235 2.93 -13.77 -14.54
C GLU A 235 2.24 -15.13 -14.38
N THR A 236 1.99 -15.86 -15.47
CA THR A 236 1.34 -17.18 -15.42
C THR A 236 2.18 -18.21 -14.66
N GLU A 237 3.49 -18.26 -14.91
CA GLU A 237 4.44 -19.13 -14.22
C GLU A 237 4.50 -18.80 -12.72
N PHE A 238 4.62 -17.50 -12.41
CA PHE A 238 4.67 -17.01 -11.04
C PHE A 238 3.39 -17.34 -10.29
N LYS A 239 2.22 -17.12 -10.90
CA LYS A 239 0.92 -17.46 -10.31
C LYS A 239 0.82 -18.97 -10.06
N GLY A 240 1.25 -19.79 -11.00
CA GLY A 240 1.29 -21.25 -10.84
C GLY A 240 2.17 -21.67 -9.66
N THR A 241 3.35 -21.06 -9.53
CA THR A 241 4.27 -21.30 -8.41
C THR A 241 3.67 -20.85 -7.10
N PHE A 242 3.13 -19.63 -7.04
CA PHE A 242 2.46 -19.06 -5.87
C PHE A 242 1.36 -19.99 -5.34
N LEU A 243 0.46 -20.45 -6.21
CA LEU A 243 -0.65 -21.34 -5.82
C LEU A 243 -0.15 -22.71 -5.32
N LYS A 244 0.84 -23.31 -6.01
CA LYS A 244 1.46 -24.58 -5.58
C LYS A 244 2.15 -24.44 -4.22
N THR A 245 2.85 -23.34 -3.99
CA THR A 245 3.51 -23.01 -2.72
C THR A 245 2.48 -22.87 -1.59
N LEU A 246 1.40 -22.12 -1.80
CA LEU A 246 0.33 -21.96 -0.81
C LEU A 246 -0.30 -23.33 -0.44
N LYS A 247 -0.59 -24.16 -1.45
CA LYS A 247 -1.12 -25.51 -1.22
C LYS A 247 -0.16 -26.38 -0.39
N SER A 248 1.14 -26.31 -0.68
CA SER A 248 2.19 -27.05 0.03
C SER A 248 2.30 -26.59 1.49
N ILE A 249 2.33 -25.27 1.73
CA ILE A 249 2.37 -24.69 3.09
C ILE A 249 1.12 -25.08 3.88
N TYR A 250 -0.06 -25.02 3.25
CA TYR A 250 -1.30 -25.43 3.91
C TYR A 250 -1.29 -26.94 4.25
N ASN A 251 -0.69 -27.78 3.40
CA ASN A 251 -0.57 -29.22 3.67
C ASN A 251 0.24 -29.52 4.94
N VAL A 252 1.33 -28.77 5.17
CA VAL A 252 2.21 -28.96 6.33
C VAL A 252 1.67 -28.29 7.59
N PHE A 253 1.30 -27.01 7.50
CA PHE A 253 1.02 -26.18 8.68
C PHE A 253 -0.48 -25.87 8.88
N GLY A 254 -1.31 -26.13 7.88
CA GLY A 254 -2.74 -25.85 7.93
C GLY A 254 -3.05 -24.41 8.30
N LYS A 255 -3.94 -24.22 9.30
CA LYS A 255 -4.32 -22.89 9.79
C LYS A 255 -3.22 -22.18 10.57
N ASP A 256 -2.24 -22.92 11.10
CA ASP A 256 -1.15 -22.39 11.92
C ASP A 256 -0.01 -21.79 11.09
N ALA A 257 -0.05 -21.93 9.75
CA ALA A 257 0.96 -21.37 8.85
C ALA A 257 1.29 -19.89 9.18
N PHE A 258 2.58 -19.54 9.15
CA PHE A 258 3.07 -18.18 9.40
C PHE A 258 2.83 -17.61 10.81
N LEU A 259 2.35 -18.42 11.76
CA LEU A 259 2.20 -17.99 13.16
C LEU A 259 3.40 -18.39 13.99
N ILE A 260 3.81 -17.50 14.88
CA ILE A 260 4.68 -17.85 16.01
C ILE A 260 3.72 -18.11 17.17
N LYS A 261 3.65 -19.37 17.62
CA LYS A 261 2.79 -19.76 18.74
C LYS A 261 3.31 -19.09 20.01
N ASN A 262 2.41 -18.43 20.73
CA ASN A 262 2.72 -17.85 22.03
C ASN A 262 1.63 -18.34 22.99
N LYS A 263 2.02 -18.93 24.12
CA LYS A 263 1.20 -19.87 24.91
C LYS A 263 -0.22 -19.39 25.29
N ASN A 264 -0.53 -18.09 25.24
CA ASN A 264 -1.79 -17.50 25.73
C ASN A 264 -2.51 -16.50 24.80
N LYS A 265 -2.15 -16.33 23.51
CA LYS A 265 -2.85 -15.38 22.61
C LYS A 265 -3.05 -15.94 21.20
N LYS A 266 -4.19 -15.61 20.57
CA LYS A 266 -4.38 -15.78 19.11
C LYS A 266 -3.21 -15.10 18.39
N GLY A 267 -2.43 -15.91 17.65
CA GLY A 267 -1.20 -15.51 16.99
C GLY A 267 -1.42 -14.40 15.95
N LYS A 268 -0.39 -13.57 15.74
CA LYS A 268 -0.30 -12.62 14.63
C LYS A 268 0.57 -13.24 13.54
N LEU A 269 0.27 -12.96 12.27
CA LEU A 269 1.14 -13.36 11.16
C LEU A 269 2.54 -12.79 11.34
N SER A 270 3.55 -13.65 11.30
CA SER A 270 4.95 -13.27 11.18
C SER A 270 5.30 -13.11 9.71
N VAL A 271 5.62 -11.87 9.32
CA VAL A 271 6.02 -11.53 7.94
C VAL A 271 7.32 -12.25 7.57
N ALA A 272 8.24 -12.40 8.52
CA ALA A 272 9.50 -13.11 8.32
C ALA A 272 9.29 -14.61 8.08
N LEU A 273 8.38 -15.25 8.82
CA LEU A 273 7.99 -16.64 8.55
C LEU A 273 7.30 -16.77 7.20
N PHE A 274 6.44 -15.82 6.84
CA PHE A 274 5.82 -15.80 5.51
C PHE A 274 6.87 -15.79 4.40
N GLU A 275 7.87 -14.91 4.48
CA GLU A 275 8.93 -14.82 3.48
C GLU A 275 9.72 -16.13 3.32
N ILE A 276 10.23 -16.69 4.42
CA ILE A 276 11.07 -17.90 4.33
C ILE A 276 10.27 -19.11 3.86
N LEU A 277 9.03 -19.28 4.35
CA LEU A 277 8.22 -20.44 3.98
C LEU A 277 7.78 -20.35 2.52
N MET A 278 7.32 -19.18 2.06
CA MET A 278 6.91 -19.00 0.66
C MET A 278 8.08 -19.24 -0.30
N ILE A 279 9.24 -18.66 -0.04
CA ILE A 279 10.40 -18.79 -0.93
C ILE A 279 10.99 -20.20 -0.86
N SER A 280 11.13 -20.79 0.32
CA SER A 280 11.69 -22.13 0.46
C SER A 280 10.77 -23.17 -0.18
N PHE A 281 9.46 -23.15 0.10
CA PHE A 281 8.52 -24.10 -0.47
C PHE A 281 8.33 -23.93 -1.98
N SER A 282 8.62 -22.75 -2.55
CA SER A 282 8.62 -22.57 -4.02
C SER A 282 9.75 -23.31 -4.74
N LYS A 283 10.78 -23.77 -4.03
CA LYS A 283 11.94 -24.49 -4.61
C LYS A 283 11.69 -26.00 -4.74
N TYR A 284 10.72 -26.56 -4.04
CA TYR A 284 10.53 -28.00 -3.92
C TYR A 284 9.19 -28.48 -4.50
N GLY A 285 9.15 -29.75 -4.89
CA GLY A 285 7.93 -30.40 -5.36
C GLY A 285 6.91 -30.59 -4.25
N PHE A 286 5.62 -30.57 -4.62
CA PHE A 286 4.53 -30.79 -3.66
C PHE A 286 4.62 -32.16 -2.97
N GLU A 287 4.97 -33.22 -3.71
CA GLU A 287 5.05 -34.57 -3.14
C GLU A 287 6.24 -34.72 -2.18
N ASP A 288 7.39 -34.08 -2.46
CA ASP A 288 8.55 -34.11 -1.55
C ASP A 288 8.22 -33.45 -0.21
N ILE A 289 7.56 -32.28 -0.27
CA ILE A 289 7.08 -31.57 0.92
C ILE A 289 6.04 -32.42 1.67
N LYS A 290 5.09 -33.02 0.95
CA LYS A 290 4.01 -33.81 1.54
C LYS A 290 4.52 -35.07 2.24
N ASN A 291 5.50 -35.76 1.63
CA ASN A 291 6.11 -36.96 2.19
C ASN A 291 6.91 -36.67 3.46
N ASN A 292 7.48 -35.46 3.57
CA ASN A 292 8.28 -35.03 4.70
C ASN A 292 7.55 -34.06 5.66
N ARG A 293 6.22 -33.94 5.54
CA ARG A 293 5.45 -32.88 6.23
C ARG A 293 5.64 -32.87 7.75
N GLU A 294 5.68 -34.04 8.39
CA GLU A 294 5.78 -34.13 9.86
C GLU A 294 7.19 -33.69 10.29
N THR A 295 8.23 -34.15 9.59
CA THR A 295 9.62 -33.76 9.83
C THR A 295 9.82 -32.25 9.65
N ILE A 296 9.29 -31.67 8.56
CA ILE A 296 9.37 -30.22 8.31
C ILE A 296 8.71 -29.43 9.44
N LYS A 297 7.54 -29.90 9.91
CA LYS A 297 6.79 -29.24 10.97
C LYS A 297 7.53 -29.31 12.30
N VAL A 298 7.99 -30.49 12.70
CA VAL A 298 8.80 -30.68 13.91
C VAL A 298 10.06 -29.81 13.86
N LYS A 299 10.73 -29.75 12.71
CA LYS A 299 11.95 -28.94 12.58
C LYS A 299 11.70 -27.44 12.73
N LEU A 300 10.60 -26.93 12.17
CA LEU A 300 10.23 -25.54 12.40
C LEU A 300 9.92 -25.29 13.88
N ASP A 301 9.16 -26.16 14.53
CA ASP A 301 8.82 -26.04 15.96
C ASP A 301 10.10 -26.07 16.82
N GLU A 302 11.06 -26.96 16.54
CA GLU A 302 12.38 -26.99 17.19
C GLU A 302 13.15 -25.67 17.05
N LEU A 303 13.17 -25.09 15.84
CA LEU A 303 13.84 -23.80 15.62
C LEU A 303 13.15 -22.67 16.38
N LEU A 304 11.81 -22.69 16.46
CA LEU A 304 11.05 -21.68 17.18
C LEU A 304 11.24 -21.77 18.71
N GLU A 305 11.48 -22.96 19.24
CA GLU A 305 11.63 -23.18 20.68
C GLU A 305 13.09 -23.08 21.16
N ASN A 306 14.03 -23.60 20.37
CA ASN A 306 15.39 -23.90 20.83
C ASN A 306 16.49 -23.14 20.09
N ASN A 307 16.17 -22.38 19.03
CA ASN A 307 17.16 -21.62 18.28
C ASN A 307 16.96 -20.10 18.47
N GLU A 308 17.74 -19.52 19.38
CA GLU A 308 17.65 -18.10 19.73
C GLU A 308 17.93 -17.18 18.53
N SER A 309 18.98 -17.48 17.75
CA SER A 309 19.34 -16.73 16.53
C SER A 309 18.20 -16.74 15.51
N PHE A 310 17.58 -17.91 15.26
CA PHE A 310 16.41 -18.00 14.39
C PHE A 310 15.25 -17.17 14.94
N MET A 311 14.94 -17.30 16.23
CA MET A 311 13.85 -16.55 16.86
C MET A 311 14.06 -15.04 16.78
N GLU A 312 15.26 -14.53 17.06
CA GLU A 312 15.58 -13.11 16.94
C GLU A 312 15.47 -12.59 15.50
N SER A 313 15.76 -13.46 14.53
CA SER A 313 15.73 -13.13 13.09
C SER A 313 14.30 -13.05 12.52
N ILE A 314 13.33 -13.71 13.17
CA ILE A 314 11.90 -13.73 12.76
C ILE A 314 10.98 -12.94 13.70
N ALA A 315 11.38 -12.72 14.94
CA ALA A 315 10.62 -12.04 15.99
C ALA A 315 11.49 -11.01 16.70
N GLY A 316 11.06 -9.74 16.69
CA GLY A 316 11.75 -8.65 17.39
C GLY A 316 11.91 -7.39 16.56
N ALA A 317 12.70 -6.46 17.07
CA ALA A 317 13.07 -5.26 16.33
C ALA A 317 14.01 -5.61 15.15
N SER A 318 13.95 -4.79 14.10
CA SER A 318 14.93 -4.80 13.00
C SER A 318 14.98 -6.10 12.19
N THR A 319 13.89 -6.89 12.15
CA THR A 319 13.78 -8.11 11.32
C THR A 319 13.99 -7.86 9.83
N THR A 320 13.82 -6.61 9.39
CA THR A 320 14.10 -6.16 8.02
C THR A 320 15.58 -5.84 7.77
N THR A 321 16.49 -5.98 8.72
CA THR A 321 17.93 -5.79 8.43
C THR A 321 18.45 -6.86 7.48
N LYS A 322 19.52 -6.54 6.74
CA LYS A 322 20.21 -7.50 5.86
C LYS A 322 20.63 -8.74 6.63
N VAL A 323 21.24 -8.55 7.80
CA VAL A 323 21.78 -9.62 8.65
C VAL A 323 20.68 -10.60 9.06
N LYS A 324 19.63 -10.12 9.74
CA LYS A 324 18.51 -10.98 10.19
C LYS A 324 17.77 -11.64 9.03
N THR A 325 17.67 -10.96 7.89
CA THR A 325 17.08 -11.55 6.68
C THR A 325 17.92 -12.70 6.16
N TYR A 326 19.22 -12.48 5.97
CA TYR A 326 20.09 -13.54 5.49
C TYR A 326 20.15 -14.72 6.48
N GLU A 327 20.19 -14.44 7.78
CA GLU A 327 20.25 -15.44 8.85
C GLU A 327 19.03 -16.38 8.85
N ARG A 328 17.80 -15.84 8.86
CA ARG A 328 16.58 -16.69 8.83
C ARG A 328 16.51 -17.57 7.59
N PHE A 329 16.90 -17.01 6.43
CA PHE A 329 16.91 -17.74 5.17
C PHE A 329 17.96 -18.85 5.19
N LYS A 330 19.18 -18.56 5.67
CA LYS A 330 20.27 -19.53 5.77
C LYS A 330 19.90 -20.69 6.69
N ILE A 331 19.40 -20.42 7.90
CA ILE A 331 19.05 -21.45 8.87
C ILE A 331 17.94 -22.35 8.32
N TRP A 332 16.88 -21.73 7.78
CA TRP A 332 15.74 -22.48 7.25
C TRP A 332 16.08 -23.28 5.98
N ASP A 333 16.80 -22.68 5.03
CA ASP A 333 17.20 -23.38 3.80
C ASP A 333 18.13 -24.57 4.11
N ASN A 334 19.03 -24.46 5.10
CA ASN A 334 19.86 -25.59 5.52
C ASN A 334 19.01 -26.75 6.08
N CYS A 335 18.03 -26.44 6.94
CA CYS A 335 17.13 -27.46 7.47
C CYS A 335 16.34 -28.17 6.35
N MET A 336 15.85 -27.41 5.37
CA MET A 336 15.07 -27.97 4.26
C MET A 336 15.92 -28.86 3.36
N LYS A 337 17.19 -28.51 3.13
CA LYS A 337 18.14 -29.38 2.39
C LYS A 337 18.43 -30.69 3.13
N GLU A 338 18.65 -30.62 4.44
CA GLU A 338 18.86 -31.81 5.27
C GLU A 338 17.65 -32.76 5.22
N ILE A 339 16.43 -32.22 5.20
CA ILE A 339 15.19 -33.02 5.16
C ILE A 339 14.93 -33.61 3.77
N LEU A 340 15.15 -32.84 2.71
CA LEU A 340 14.76 -33.22 1.34
C LEU A 340 15.90 -33.83 0.51
N GLY A 341 17.12 -33.89 1.06
CA GLY A 341 18.23 -34.66 0.48
C GLY A 341 18.91 -34.00 -0.72
N GLU A 342 19.19 -32.69 -0.63
CA GLU A 342 20.02 -31.95 -1.62
C GLU A 342 21.38 -31.51 -1.09
#